data_AF-A0A7W6RGM9-F1
#
_entry.id   AF-A0A7W6RGM9-F1
#
_cell.length_a   1.000
_cell.length_b   1.000
_cell.length_c   1.000
_cell.angle_alpha   90.00
_cell.angle_beta   90.00
_cell.angle_gamma   90.00
#
_symmetry.space_group_name_H-M   'P 1'
#
loop_
_entity.id
_entity.type
_entity.pdbx_description
1 polymer ?
#
loop_
_entity_poly.entity_id
_entity_poly.type
_entity_poly.pdbx_seq_one_letter_code
_entity_poly.pdbx_strand_id
1 'polypeptide(L)'
;MTPTTPDIAPDTMPDTMPNPTSALGPDPGRLPPPRSFDELRAQLLQAHGVGVGADDPILLAYTLHRVALEEVAETLATARGDLSAAVRDASTEYAVSLRAALDALLSDSTRQRLLAMQEAAVQADRAVLALRRTQRWLAFLSALTVIAALVSLAVLTATLV
;
A
#
# COMPACT_ATOMS: atom_id res chain seq x y z
N MET A 1 29.04 13.99 -35.77
CA MET A 1 29.01 13.44 -34.39
C MET A 1 27.75 13.93 -33.74
N THR A 2 26.71 13.10 -33.80
CA THR A 2 25.36 13.37 -33.27
C THR A 2 25.07 12.29 -32.23
N PRO A 3 24.57 12.64 -31.04
CA PRO A 3 24.34 11.67 -29.98
C PRO A 3 23.15 10.78 -30.34
N THR A 4 23.40 9.47 -30.36
CA THR A 4 22.36 8.44 -30.52
C THR A 4 21.53 8.38 -29.24
N THR A 5 20.31 8.91 -29.30
CA THR A 5 19.28 8.71 -28.27
C THR A 5 18.96 7.21 -28.18
N PRO A 6 19.04 6.57 -27.00
CA PRO A 6 18.52 5.22 -26.85
C PRO A 6 17.00 5.27 -26.90
N ASP A 7 16.44 4.59 -27.90
CA ASP A 7 15.03 4.30 -28.07
C ASP A 7 14.59 3.36 -26.94
N ILE A 8 14.05 3.95 -25.87
CA ILE A 8 13.43 3.21 -24.77
C ILE A 8 12.01 2.88 -25.24
N ALA A 9 11.87 1.69 -25.83
CA ALA A 9 10.57 1.07 -26.04
C ALA A 9 9.79 1.08 -24.71
N PRO A 10 8.48 1.41 -24.70
CA PRO A 10 7.69 1.29 -23.50
C PRO A 10 7.69 -0.17 -23.10
N ASP A 11 8.34 -0.44 -21.97
CA ASP A 11 8.33 -1.72 -21.28
C ASP A 11 6.87 -2.17 -21.25
N THR A 12 6.58 -3.17 -22.08
CA THR A 12 5.27 -3.77 -22.15
C THR A 12 5.12 -4.45 -20.81
N MET A 13 4.47 -3.78 -19.85
CA MET A 13 4.06 -4.43 -18.62
C MET A 13 3.40 -5.75 -19.04
N PRO A 14 3.77 -6.89 -18.45
CA PRO A 14 3.02 -8.11 -18.66
C PRO A 14 1.63 -7.90 -18.06
N ASP A 15 0.75 -7.30 -18.86
CA ASP A 15 -0.69 -7.38 -18.70
C ASP A 15 -1.01 -8.86 -18.64
N THR A 16 -1.80 -9.22 -17.62
CA THR A 16 -2.16 -10.57 -17.22
C THR A 16 -1.17 -11.21 -16.25
N MET A 17 -1.22 -10.77 -14.98
CA MET A 17 -1.12 -11.77 -13.92
C MET A 17 -2.09 -12.90 -14.27
N PRO A 18 -1.67 -14.17 -14.30
CA PRO A 18 -2.57 -15.27 -14.60
C PRO A 18 -3.72 -15.19 -13.61
N ASN A 19 -4.93 -15.04 -14.14
CA ASN A 19 -6.13 -15.07 -13.35
C ASN A 19 -6.11 -16.36 -12.51
N PRO A 20 -6.00 -16.31 -11.16
CA PRO A 20 -5.87 -17.53 -10.35
C PRO A 20 -7.12 -18.42 -10.45
N THR A 21 -8.20 -17.94 -11.07
CA THR A 21 -9.41 -18.71 -11.34
C THR A 21 -9.25 -19.76 -12.44
N SER A 22 -8.22 -19.71 -13.28
CA SER A 22 -8.08 -20.65 -14.42
C SER A 22 -7.35 -21.96 -14.09
N ALA A 23 -6.75 -22.09 -12.90
CA ALA A 23 -5.97 -23.26 -12.50
C ALA A 23 -6.63 -24.16 -11.45
N LEU A 24 -7.88 -23.87 -11.06
CA LEU A 24 -8.64 -24.79 -10.23
C LEU A 24 -9.19 -25.88 -11.17
N GLY A 25 -8.87 -27.14 -10.87
CA GLY A 25 -9.47 -28.31 -11.51
C GLY A 25 -11.00 -28.31 -11.44
N PRO A 26 -11.70 -29.41 -11.81
CA PRO A 26 -13.15 -29.45 -11.82
C PRO A 26 -13.70 -28.82 -10.54
N ASP A 27 -14.48 -27.75 -10.73
CA ASP A 27 -14.99 -26.88 -9.66
C ASP A 27 -15.33 -27.73 -8.43
N PRO A 28 -14.60 -27.61 -7.30
CA PRO A 28 -14.68 -28.59 -6.22
C PRO A 28 -16.04 -28.58 -5.48
N GLY A 29 -16.98 -27.73 -5.91
CA GLY A 29 -18.38 -27.74 -5.47
C GLY A 29 -19.37 -28.29 -6.50
N ARG A 30 -18.94 -28.62 -7.73
CA ARG A 30 -19.84 -29.12 -8.77
C ARG A 30 -19.91 -30.63 -8.72
N LEU A 31 -20.96 -31.13 -8.10
CA LEU A 31 -21.27 -32.56 -8.11
C LEU A 31 -21.43 -33.07 -9.55
N PRO A 32 -20.97 -34.28 -9.85
CA PRO A 32 -21.20 -34.89 -11.16
C PRO A 32 -22.70 -34.98 -11.43
N PRO A 33 -23.12 -34.82 -12.70
CA PRO A 33 -24.53 -34.78 -13.04
C PRO A 33 -25.25 -36.06 -12.59
N PRO A 34 -26.54 -35.95 -12.17
CA PRO A 34 -27.38 -37.09 -11.82
C PRO A 34 -27.25 -38.22 -12.84
N ARG A 35 -26.80 -39.40 -12.42
CA ARG A 35 -27.03 -40.62 -13.21
C ARG A 35 -28.45 -41.11 -12.96
N SER A 36 -29.10 -41.63 -13.98
CA SER A 36 -30.42 -42.23 -13.80
C SER A 36 -30.32 -43.52 -12.97
N PHE A 37 -31.38 -43.87 -12.24
CA PHE A 37 -31.42 -45.13 -11.47
C PHE A 37 -31.18 -46.37 -12.32
N ASP A 38 -31.56 -46.30 -13.60
CA ASP A 38 -31.36 -47.36 -14.58
C ASP A 38 -29.88 -47.50 -14.95
N GLU A 39 -29.17 -46.39 -15.14
CA GLU A 39 -27.72 -46.39 -15.35
C GLU A 39 -26.97 -46.90 -14.14
N LEU A 40 -27.39 -46.54 -12.92
CA LEU A 40 -26.75 -47.02 -11.69
C LEU A 40 -26.95 -48.52 -11.49
N ARG A 41 -28.17 -49.03 -11.77
CA ARG A 41 -28.45 -50.48 -11.76
C ARG A 41 -27.64 -51.23 -12.80
N ALA A 42 -27.58 -50.72 -14.03
CA ALA A 42 -26.78 -51.33 -15.09
C ALA A 42 -25.30 -51.39 -14.70
N GLN A 43 -24.78 -50.33 -14.06
CA GLN A 43 -23.40 -50.29 -13.62
C GLN A 43 -23.12 -51.21 -12.41
N LEU A 44 -24.03 -51.31 -11.44
CA LEU A 44 -23.92 -52.25 -10.32
C LEU A 44 -23.98 -53.70 -10.81
N LEU A 45 -24.84 -53.99 -11.77
CA LEU A 45 -24.92 -55.29 -12.42
C LEU A 45 -23.63 -55.61 -13.19
N GLN A 46 -23.08 -54.63 -13.92
CA GLN A 46 -21.89 -54.82 -14.75
C GLN A 46 -20.59 -54.92 -13.93
N ALA A 47 -20.46 -54.12 -12.86
CA ALA A 47 -19.25 -54.06 -12.04
C ALA A 47 -19.23 -55.09 -10.91
N HIS A 48 -20.38 -55.43 -10.34
CA HIS A 48 -20.48 -56.27 -9.14
C HIS A 48 -21.36 -57.51 -9.32
N GLY A 49 -22.05 -57.67 -10.46
CA GLY A 49 -22.90 -58.84 -10.73
C GLY A 49 -24.18 -58.89 -9.88
N VAL A 50 -24.51 -57.82 -9.16
CA VAL A 50 -25.66 -57.77 -8.25
C VAL A 50 -26.86 -57.13 -8.97
N GLY A 51 -27.95 -57.87 -9.09
CA GLY A 51 -29.23 -57.38 -9.61
C GLY A 51 -29.98 -56.66 -8.50
N VAL A 52 -30.13 -55.34 -8.64
CA VAL A 52 -30.69 -54.46 -7.60
C VAL A 52 -32.13 -54.09 -7.98
N GLY A 53 -33.08 -54.36 -7.09
CA GLY A 53 -34.51 -54.04 -7.27
C GLY A 53 -34.83 -52.55 -7.06
N ALA A 54 -36.04 -52.11 -7.42
CA ALA A 54 -36.44 -50.70 -7.19
C ALA A 54 -36.57 -50.35 -5.69
N ASP A 55 -36.92 -51.33 -4.86
CA ASP A 55 -37.06 -51.19 -3.40
C ASP A 55 -35.80 -51.59 -2.63
N ASP A 56 -34.64 -51.66 -3.30
CA ASP A 56 -33.42 -52.17 -2.70
C ASP A 56 -32.77 -51.12 -1.78
N PRO A 57 -32.40 -51.46 -0.53
CA PRO A 57 -31.77 -50.54 0.41
C PRO A 57 -30.47 -49.89 -0.13
N ILE A 58 -29.78 -50.52 -1.08
CA ILE A 58 -28.56 -49.96 -1.68
C ILE A 58 -28.88 -48.70 -2.51
N LEU A 59 -29.98 -48.71 -3.28
CA LEU A 59 -30.41 -47.54 -4.03
C LEU A 59 -30.90 -46.43 -3.10
N LEU A 60 -31.56 -46.79 -2.00
CA LEU A 60 -31.96 -45.84 -0.95
C LEU A 60 -30.75 -45.17 -0.30
N ALA A 61 -29.69 -45.93 0.00
CA ALA A 61 -28.45 -45.37 0.54
C ALA A 61 -27.76 -44.42 -0.46
N TYR A 62 -27.78 -44.76 -1.75
CA TYR A 62 -27.25 -43.89 -2.81
C TYR A 62 -28.03 -42.57 -2.91
N THR A 63 -29.36 -42.61 -2.89
CA THR A 63 -30.17 -41.39 -2.97
C THR A 63 -29.98 -40.51 -1.75
N LEU A 64 -29.97 -41.10 -0.56
CA LEU A 64 -29.70 -40.37 0.68
C LEU A 64 -28.32 -39.70 0.64
N HIS A 65 -27.29 -40.43 0.23
CA HIS A 65 -25.94 -39.89 0.15
C HIS A 65 -25.83 -38.77 -0.88
N ARG A 66 -26.53 -38.90 -2.01
CA ARG A 66 -26.58 -37.85 -3.02
C ARG A 66 -27.28 -36.59 -2.51
N VAL A 67 -28.44 -36.72 -1.86
CA VAL A 67 -29.15 -35.58 -1.27
C VAL A 67 -28.26 -34.87 -0.25
N ALA A 68 -27.57 -35.64 0.60
CA ALA A 68 -26.62 -35.07 1.57
C ALA A 68 -25.45 -34.34 0.88
N LEU A 69 -24.91 -34.90 -0.22
CA LEU A 69 -23.86 -34.24 -0.99
C LEU A 69 -24.36 -32.93 -1.63
N GLU A 70 -25.58 -32.91 -2.14
CA GLU A 70 -26.20 -31.74 -2.77
C GLU A 70 -26.40 -30.61 -1.74
N GLU A 71 -26.87 -30.95 -0.54
CA GLU A 71 -26.99 -30.03 0.60
C GLU A 71 -25.62 -29.48 1.05
N VAL A 72 -24.59 -30.33 1.07
CA VAL A 72 -23.20 -29.91 1.36
C VAL A 72 -22.65 -28.98 0.29
N ALA A 73 -22.95 -29.24 -0.98
CA ALA A 73 -22.51 -28.38 -2.09
C ALA A 73 -23.18 -26.99 -2.01
N GLU A 74 -24.45 -26.93 -1.65
CA GLU A 74 -25.20 -25.68 -1.48
C GLU A 74 -24.71 -24.86 -0.28
N THR A 75 -24.46 -25.50 0.86
CA THR A 75 -23.85 -24.84 2.02
C THR A 75 -22.44 -24.35 1.73
N LEU A 76 -21.63 -25.12 1.00
CA LEU A 76 -20.30 -24.70 0.59
C LEU A 76 -20.34 -23.50 -0.37
N ALA A 77 -21.29 -23.48 -1.31
CA ALA A 77 -21.48 -22.37 -2.23
C ALA A 77 -21.85 -21.08 -1.47
N THR A 78 -22.75 -21.20 -0.48
CA THR A 78 -23.17 -20.09 0.38
C THR A 78 -22.00 -19.57 1.21
N ALA A 79 -21.26 -20.46 1.88
CA ALA A 79 -20.09 -20.10 2.69
C ALA A 79 -18.98 -19.43 1.86
N ARG A 80 -18.77 -19.85 0.61
CA ARG A 80 -17.85 -19.16 -0.32
C ARG A 80 -18.32 -17.76 -0.67
N GLY A 81 -19.63 -17.60 -0.91
CA GLY A 81 -20.25 -16.30 -1.13
C GLY A 81 -19.99 -15.35 0.04
N ASP A 82 -20.33 -15.80 1.25
CA ASP A 82 -20.17 -15.04 2.50
C ASP A 82 -18.72 -14.68 2.77
N LEU A 83 -17.79 -15.63 2.60
CA LEU A 83 -16.37 -15.37 2.77
C LEU A 83 -15.85 -14.35 1.76
N SER A 84 -16.30 -14.44 0.50
CA SER A 84 -15.90 -13.48 -0.54
C SER A 84 -16.43 -12.07 -0.26
N ALA A 85 -17.64 -11.96 0.30
CA ALA A 85 -18.24 -10.69 0.71
C ALA A 85 -17.48 -10.11 1.91
N ALA A 86 -17.23 -10.92 2.95
CA ALA A 86 -16.48 -10.50 4.13
C ALA A 86 -15.06 -10.01 3.78
N VAL A 87 -14.36 -10.69 2.87
CA VAL A 87 -13.04 -10.26 2.40
C VAL A 87 -13.11 -8.93 1.65
N ARG A 88 -14.12 -8.72 0.81
CA ARG A 88 -14.32 -7.43 0.12
C ARG A 88 -14.59 -6.31 1.12
N ASP A 89 -15.51 -6.52 2.05
CA ASP A 89 -15.87 -5.50 3.05
C ASP A 89 -14.65 -5.12 3.90
N ALA A 90 -13.93 -6.12 4.43
CA ALA A 90 -12.69 -5.90 5.17
C ALA A 90 -11.64 -5.14 4.35
N SER A 91 -11.46 -5.48 3.06
CA SER A 91 -10.50 -4.78 2.20
C SER A 91 -10.83 -3.30 2.01
N THR A 92 -12.13 -2.96 1.90
CA THR A 92 -12.57 -1.57 1.77
C THR A 92 -12.37 -0.79 3.08
N GLU A 93 -12.66 -1.41 4.21
CA GLU A 93 -12.46 -0.82 5.54
C GLU A 93 -10.98 -0.58 5.84
N TYR A 94 -10.12 -1.54 5.48
CA TYR A 94 -8.66 -1.36 5.57
C TYR A 94 -8.18 -0.23 4.67
N ALA A 95 -8.67 -0.11 3.44
CA ALA A 95 -8.26 0.98 2.55
C ALA A 95 -8.66 2.36 3.09
N VAL A 96 -9.84 2.48 3.69
CA VAL A 96 -10.32 3.74 4.32
C VAL A 96 -9.48 4.07 5.55
N SER A 97 -9.27 3.10 6.45
CA SER A 97 -8.47 3.31 7.66
C SER A 97 -7.01 3.65 7.35
N LEU A 98 -6.40 3.01 6.34
CA LEU A 98 -5.03 3.31 5.92
C LEU A 98 -4.90 4.73 5.37
N ARG A 99 -5.88 5.20 4.57
CA ARG A 99 -5.90 6.58 4.07
C ARG A 99 -6.03 7.58 5.20
N ALA A 100 -6.90 7.33 6.18
CA ALA A 100 -7.05 8.20 7.33
C ALA A 100 -5.78 8.27 8.18
N ALA A 101 -5.10 7.13 8.38
CA ALA A 101 -3.84 7.07 9.11
C ALA A 101 -2.71 7.82 8.37
N LEU A 102 -2.62 7.66 7.04
CA LEU A 102 -1.65 8.38 6.22
C LEU A 102 -1.89 9.89 6.28
N ASP A 103 -3.14 10.34 6.18
CA ASP A 103 -3.49 11.76 6.26
C ASP A 103 -3.14 12.35 7.64
N ALA A 104 -3.43 11.61 8.71
CA ALA A 104 -3.05 12.01 10.07
C ALA A 104 -1.52 12.14 10.23
N LEU A 105 -0.74 11.18 9.72
CA LEU A 105 0.73 11.21 9.79
C LEU A 105 1.33 12.34 8.94
N LEU A 106 0.77 12.59 7.75
CA LEU A 106 1.20 13.70 6.90
C LEU A 106 0.86 15.04 7.55
N SER A 107 -0.34 15.19 8.11
CA SER A 107 -0.75 16.38 8.85
C SER A 107 0.12 16.64 10.08
N ASP A 108 0.44 15.60 10.85
CA ASP A 108 1.28 15.73 12.04
C ASP A 108 2.74 16.06 11.68
N SER A 109 3.31 15.35 10.69
CA SER A 109 4.68 15.63 10.23
C SER A 109 4.83 17.01 9.59
N THR A 110 3.81 17.49 8.85
CA THR A 110 3.81 18.85 8.29
C THR A 110 3.64 19.89 9.39
N ARG A 111 2.77 19.67 10.38
CA ARG A 111 2.64 20.52 11.57
C ARG A 111 3.96 20.60 12.33
N GLN A 112 4.64 19.48 12.54
CA GLN A 112 5.89 19.43 13.28
C GLN A 112 7.03 20.14 12.52
N ARG A 113 7.08 20.03 11.19
CA ARG A 113 7.99 20.80 10.34
C ARG A 113 7.69 22.30 10.38
N LEU A 114 6.41 22.69 10.36
CA LEU A 114 6.01 24.09 10.49
C LEU A 114 6.41 24.69 11.84
N LEU A 115 6.24 23.95 12.93
CA LEU A 115 6.69 24.37 14.26
C LEU A 115 8.23 24.51 14.31
N ALA A 116 8.97 23.53 13.78
CA ALA A 116 10.43 23.61 13.71
C ALA A 116 10.90 24.80 12.85
N MET A 117 10.23 25.08 11.73
CA MET A 117 10.51 26.26 10.90
C MET A 117 10.18 27.57 11.62
N GLN A 118 9.08 27.62 12.38
CA GLN A 118 8.72 28.79 13.17
C GLN A 118 9.76 29.07 14.26
N GLU A 119 10.23 28.02 14.95
CA GLU A 119 11.31 28.13 15.93
C GLU A 119 12.61 28.59 15.29
N ALA A 120 12.97 28.04 14.13
CA ALA A 120 14.14 28.47 13.37
C ALA A 120 14.02 29.94 12.89
N ALA A 121 12.83 30.38 12.47
CA ALA A 121 12.58 31.76 12.09
C ALA A 121 12.74 32.73 13.28
N VAL A 122 12.20 32.37 14.44
CA VAL A 122 12.37 33.17 15.68
C VAL A 122 13.84 33.24 16.10
N GLN A 123 14.58 32.14 15.98
CA GLN A 123 16.02 32.13 16.25
C GLN A 123 16.80 32.98 15.23
N ALA A 124 16.45 32.92 13.95
CA ALA A 124 17.03 33.74 12.90
C ALA A 124 16.79 35.24 13.14
N ASP A 125 15.56 35.64 13.52
CA ASP A 125 15.25 37.03 13.86
C ASP A 125 16.09 37.53 15.05
N ARG A 126 16.25 36.70 16.09
CA ARG A 126 17.13 37.02 17.23
C ARG A 126 18.59 37.16 16.80
N ALA A 127 19.08 36.28 15.91
CA ALA A 127 20.44 36.34 15.38
C ALA A 127 20.66 37.59 14.52
N VAL A 128 19.69 37.99 13.71
CA VAL A 128 19.75 39.22 12.89
C VAL A 128 19.80 40.47 13.79
N LEU A 129 19.01 40.51 14.86
CA LEU A 129 19.07 41.61 15.83
C LEU A 129 20.43 41.69 16.55
N ALA A 130 20.97 40.54 16.96
CA ALA A 130 22.31 40.47 17.55
C ALA A 130 23.39 40.93 16.56
N LEU A 131 23.31 40.50 15.30
CA LEU A 131 24.24 40.88 14.24
C LEU A 131 24.20 42.38 13.96
N ARG A 132 23.02 43.00 13.91
CA ARG A 132 22.89 44.45 13.75
C ARG A 132 23.55 45.21 14.91
N ARG A 133 23.45 44.68 16.13
CA ARG A 133 24.09 45.28 17.30
C ARG A 133 25.61 45.17 17.23
N THR A 134 26.16 44.01 16.91
CA THR A 134 27.61 43.83 16.76
C THR A 134 28.16 44.63 15.59
N GLN A 135 27.42 44.73 14.48
CA GLN A 135 27.79 45.56 13.32
C GLN A 135 27.90 47.05 13.68
N ARG A 136 26.97 47.59 14.50
CA ARG A 136 27.07 48.98 14.99
C ARG A 136 28.31 49.20 15.84
N TRP A 137 28.64 48.27 16.72
CA TRP A 137 29.87 48.35 17.54
C TRP A 137 31.13 48.28 16.69
N LEU A 138 31.18 47.37 15.72
CA LEU A 138 32.28 47.25 14.76
C LEU A 138 32.45 48.53 13.94
N ALA A 139 31.35 49.12 13.45
CA ALA A 139 31.39 50.38 12.72
C ALA A 139 31.90 51.55 13.59
N PHE A 140 31.52 51.58 14.86
CA PHE A 140 32.01 52.58 15.81
C PHE A 140 33.52 52.41 16.07
N LEU A 141 33.97 51.16 16.31
CA LEU A 141 35.38 50.84 16.53
C LEU A 141 36.23 51.16 15.30
N SER A 142 35.76 50.85 14.09
CA SER A 142 36.50 51.16 12.87
C SER A 142 36.59 52.66 12.60
N ALA A 143 35.54 53.43 12.89
CA ALA A 143 35.61 54.89 12.80
C ALA A 143 36.64 55.46 13.79
N LEU A 144 36.68 54.93 15.02
CA LEU A 144 37.65 55.34 16.03
C LEU A 144 39.10 55.02 15.62
N THR A 145 39.35 53.84 15.05
CA THR A 145 40.70 53.49 14.58
C THR A 145 41.14 54.35 13.40
N VAL A 146 40.23 54.72 12.49
CA VAL A 146 40.54 55.66 11.40
C VAL A 146 40.90 57.04 11.95
N ILE A 147 40.16 57.56 12.94
CA ILE A 147 40.48 58.84 13.59
C ILE A 147 41.86 58.78 14.27
N ALA A 148 42.13 57.71 15.02
CA ALA A 148 43.42 57.52 15.67
C ALA A 148 44.58 57.46 14.66
N ALA A 149 44.38 56.80 13.52
CA ALA A 149 45.36 56.75 12.44
C ALA A 149 45.61 58.14 11.82
N LEU A 150 44.56 58.94 11.61
CA LEU A 150 44.70 60.31 11.10
C LEU A 150 45.44 61.22 12.08
N VAL A 151 45.18 61.10 13.38
CA VAL A 151 45.90 61.84 14.42
C VAL A 151 47.37 61.43 14.45
N SER A 152 47.66 60.13 14.39
CA SER A 152 49.04 59.65 14.33
C SER A 152 49.77 60.15 13.09
N LEU A 153 49.08 60.22 11.95
CA LEU A 153 49.64 60.78 10.71
C LEU A 153 49.90 62.29 10.85
N ALA A 154 49.00 63.04 11.47
CA ALA A 154 49.15 64.48 11.71
C ALA A 154 50.31 64.81 12.67
N VAL A 155 50.51 63.98 13.71
CA VAL A 155 51.66 64.14 14.61
C VAL A 155 52.96 63.85 13.86
N LEU A 156 52.99 62.80 13.04
CA LEU A 156 54.16 62.46 12.24
C LEU A 156 54.50 63.55 11.21
N THR A 157 53.49 64.17 10.57
CA THR A 157 53.75 65.29 9.66
C THR A 157 54.18 66.56 10.40
N ALA A 158 53.65 66.83 11.60
CA ALA A 158 54.05 67.97 12.41
C ALA A 158 55.47 67.86 12.99
N THR A 159 55.98 66.65 13.23
CA THR A 159 57.36 66.45 13.71
C THR A 159 58.40 66.40 12.58
N LEU A 160 57.97 66.20 11.33
CA LEU A 160 58.82 66.16 10.15
C LEU A 160 59.04 67.55 9.50
N VAL A 161 58.27 68.57 9.91
CA VAL A 161 58.39 69.98 9.48
C VAL A 161 59.13 70.77 10.55
#